data_AF-J1J522-F1
#
_entry.id   AF-J1J522-F1
#
_cell.length_a   1.000
_cell.length_b   1.000
_cell.length_c   1.000
_cell.angle_alpha   90.00
_cell.angle_beta   90.00
_cell.angle_gamma   90.00
#
_symmetry.space_group_name_H-M   'P 1'
#
loop_
_entity.id
_entity.type
_entity.pdbx_description
1 polymer ?
#
loop_
_entity_poly.entity_id
_entity_poly.type
_entity_poly.pdbx_seq_one_letter_code
_entity_poly.pdbx_strand_id
1 'polypeptide(L)'
;MEEKIGDITVYQYVVRLATEAVTIINAEDYGRVIYDLFIRRSLINLGNEVANTAFDAPLELTPSQQIETIENQLFELAEKGKYGGGFENFDTAIAKALNMASAAKKRTSQLSGIATHIKTLDEKMGGYSYPI
;
A
#
# COMPACT_ATOMS: atom_id res chain seq x y z
N MET A 1 -25.83 12.53 -35.59
CA MET A 1 -26.22 11.48 -34.64
C MET A 1 -26.11 12.11 -33.27
N GLU A 2 -27.22 12.55 -32.67
CA GLU A 2 -27.22 13.15 -31.34
C GLU A 2 -27.10 12.01 -30.32
N GLU A 3 -25.87 11.75 -29.89
CA GLU A 3 -25.62 10.85 -28.77
C GLU A 3 -26.25 11.45 -27.51
N LYS A 4 -27.07 10.64 -26.82
CA LYS A 4 -27.79 11.05 -25.61
C LYS A 4 -27.16 10.39 -24.39
N ILE A 5 -26.98 11.17 -23.33
CA ILE A 5 -26.58 10.69 -22.00
C ILE A 5 -27.84 10.73 -21.13
N GLY A 6 -28.48 9.56 -20.96
CA GLY A 6 -29.81 9.48 -20.33
C GLY A 6 -30.84 10.29 -21.12
N ASP A 7 -31.47 11.26 -20.46
CA ASP A 7 -32.53 12.09 -21.05
C ASP A 7 -32.01 13.36 -21.76
N ILE A 8 -30.71 13.66 -21.69
CA ILE A 8 -30.11 14.88 -22.26
C ILE A 8 -29.11 14.59 -23.36
N THR A 9 -28.88 15.55 -24.26
CA THR A 9 -27.83 15.45 -25.27
C THR A 9 -26.45 15.64 -24.64
N VAL A 10 -25.39 15.11 -25.29
CA VAL A 10 -24.00 15.36 -24.88
C VAL A 10 -23.70 16.86 -24.77
N TYR A 11 -24.21 17.67 -25.70
CA TYR A 11 -24.06 19.12 -25.67
C TYR A 11 -24.66 19.73 -24.40
N GLN A 12 -25.90 19.36 -24.06
CA GLN A 12 -26.57 19.84 -22.84
C GLN A 12 -25.86 19.37 -21.56
N TYR A 13 -25.33 18.15 -21.55
CA TYR A 13 -24.55 17.64 -20.42
C TYR A 13 -23.28 18.46 -20.18
N VAL A 14 -22.53 18.77 -21.25
CA VAL A 14 -21.30 19.58 -21.16
C VAL A 14 -21.60 21.02 -20.73
N VAL A 15 -22.66 21.64 -21.27
CA VAL A 15 -23.09 22.99 -20.87
C VAL A 15 -23.47 23.01 -19.38
N ARG A 16 -24.19 21.99 -18.90
CA ARG A 16 -24.54 21.87 -17.48
C ARG A 16 -23.30 21.72 -16.60
N LEU A 17 -22.37 20.83 -16.99
CA LEU A 17 -21.11 20.64 -16.28
C LEU A 17 -20.30 21.95 -16.19
N ALA A 18 -20.21 22.69 -17.30
CA ALA A 18 -19.52 23.97 -17.34
C ALA A 18 -20.19 25.04 -16.47
N THR A 19 -21.53 25.04 -16.39
CA THR A 19 -22.31 25.98 -15.58
C THR A 19 -22.16 25.69 -14.08
N GLU A 20 -22.24 24.42 -13.67
CA GLU A 20 -22.04 23.99 -12.28
C GLU A 20 -20.59 24.14 -11.83
N ALA A 21 -19.63 24.05 -12.76
CA ALA A 21 -18.22 24.27 -12.48
C ALA A 21 -17.85 25.73 -12.20
N VAL A 22 -18.70 26.75 -12.42
CA VAL A 22 -18.32 28.17 -12.26
C VAL A 22 -17.98 28.56 -10.81
N THR A 23 -18.41 27.79 -9.80
CA THR A 23 -18.10 28.05 -8.37
C THR A 23 -16.82 27.34 -7.88
N ILE A 24 -15.71 27.47 -8.62
CA ILE A 24 -14.37 26.88 -8.34
C ILE A 24 -13.65 27.57 -7.16
N ILE A 25 -14.33 27.86 -6.06
CA ILE A 25 -13.61 28.33 -4.87
C ILE A 25 -12.92 27.13 -4.18
N ASN A 26 -13.48 25.91 -4.32
CA ASN A 26 -13.06 24.72 -3.56
C ASN A 26 -12.72 23.49 -4.44
N ALA A 27 -12.17 23.65 -5.65
CA ALA A 27 -11.79 22.51 -6.49
C ALA A 27 -10.82 21.52 -5.80
N GLU A 28 -9.99 22.02 -4.89
CA GLU A 28 -9.12 21.18 -4.05
C GLU A 28 -9.92 20.22 -3.17
N ASP A 29 -10.99 20.69 -2.52
CA ASP A 29 -11.84 19.86 -1.65
C ASP A 29 -12.52 18.75 -2.44
N TYR A 30 -13.04 19.07 -3.63
CA TYR A 30 -13.63 18.07 -4.51
C TYR A 30 -12.60 17.05 -5.00
N GLY A 31 -11.38 17.50 -5.33
CA GLY A 31 -10.26 16.63 -5.66
C GLY A 31 -9.93 15.67 -4.52
N ARG A 32 -9.89 16.17 -3.27
CA ARG A 32 -9.66 15.39 -2.05
C ARG A 32 -10.76 14.34 -1.83
N VAL A 33 -12.03 14.72 -1.99
CA VAL A 33 -13.16 13.78 -1.87
C VAL A 33 -13.10 12.66 -2.92
N ILE A 34 -12.84 13.02 -4.19
CA ILE A 34 -12.70 12.03 -5.27
C ILE A 34 -11.54 11.07 -4.97
N TYR A 35 -10.43 11.61 -4.46
CA TYR A 35 -9.26 10.87 -4.09
C TYR A 35 -9.52 9.88 -2.93
N ASP A 36 -10.15 10.35 -1.85
CA ASP A 36 -10.51 9.51 -0.71
C ASP A 36 -11.46 8.37 -1.14
N LEU A 37 -12.40 8.66 -2.03
CA LEU A 37 -13.28 7.65 -2.61
C LEU A 37 -12.52 6.64 -3.49
N PHE A 38 -11.52 7.09 -4.24
CA PHE A 38 -10.64 6.20 -5.01
C PHE A 38 -9.87 5.25 -4.08
N ILE A 39 -9.24 5.76 -3.01
CA ILE A 39 -8.51 4.92 -2.06
C ILE A 39 -9.42 3.87 -1.42
N ARG A 40 -10.64 4.26 -1.00
CA ARG A 40 -11.63 3.32 -0.45
C ARG A 40 -11.99 2.22 -1.44
N ARG A 41 -12.22 2.55 -2.72
CA ARG A 41 -12.49 1.55 -3.77
C ARG A 41 -11.31 0.62 -4.01
N SER A 42 -10.10 1.15 -4.02
CA SER A 42 -8.88 0.35 -4.18
C SER A 42 -8.69 -0.63 -3.01
N LEU A 43 -8.96 -0.21 -1.77
CA LEU A 43 -8.93 -1.08 -0.60
C LEU A 43 -9.99 -2.19 -0.67
N ILE A 44 -11.22 -1.88 -1.13
CA ILE A 44 -12.28 -2.88 -1.32
C ILE A 44 -11.86 -3.91 -2.37
N ASN A 45 -11.33 -3.46 -3.51
CA ASN A 45 -10.87 -4.34 -4.58
C ASN A 45 -9.75 -5.27 -4.10
N LEU A 46 -8.76 -4.70 -3.40
CA LEU A 46 -7.68 -5.50 -2.82
C LEU A 46 -8.22 -6.52 -1.82
N GLY A 47 -9.11 -6.14 -0.91
CA GLY A 47 -9.73 -7.07 0.03
C GLY A 47 -10.45 -8.23 -0.64
N ASN A 48 -11.17 -7.96 -1.74
CA ASN A 48 -11.82 -9.00 -2.54
C ASN A 48 -10.80 -9.93 -3.22
N GLU A 49 -9.72 -9.39 -3.78
CA GLU A 49 -8.63 -10.18 -4.38
C GLU A 49 -7.97 -11.09 -3.35
N VAL A 50 -7.72 -10.58 -2.14
CA VAL A 50 -7.16 -11.36 -1.03
C VAL A 50 -8.08 -12.51 -0.64
N ALA A 51 -9.36 -12.23 -0.44
CA ALA A 51 -10.34 -13.25 -0.06
C ALA A 51 -10.47 -14.34 -1.14
N ASN A 52 -10.56 -13.94 -2.41
CA ASN A 52 -10.67 -14.87 -3.53
C ASN A 52 -9.43 -15.74 -3.67
N THR A 53 -8.23 -15.14 -3.62
CA THR A 53 -6.96 -15.86 -3.76
C THR A 53 -6.70 -16.79 -2.58
N ALA A 54 -7.10 -16.39 -1.35
CA ALA A 54 -6.97 -17.25 -0.18
C ALA A 54 -7.94 -18.45 -0.22
N PHE A 55 -9.12 -18.26 -0.83
CA PHE A 55 -10.11 -19.32 -0.98
C PHE A 55 -9.71 -20.36 -2.02
N ASP A 56 -9.18 -19.92 -3.17
CA ASP A 56 -8.75 -20.78 -4.29
C ASP A 56 -7.24 -20.66 -4.52
N ALA A 57 -6.46 -20.90 -3.46
CA ALA A 57 -5.02 -20.72 -3.49
C ALA A 57 -4.33 -21.82 -4.33
N PRO A 58 -3.52 -21.46 -5.35
CA PRO A 58 -2.71 -22.43 -6.08
C PRO A 58 -1.69 -23.11 -5.15
N LEU A 59 -1.34 -24.37 -5.43
CA LEU A 59 -0.36 -25.12 -4.62
C LEU A 59 1.03 -24.44 -4.55
N GLU A 60 1.39 -23.71 -5.59
CA GLU A 60 2.66 -22.97 -5.69
C GLU A 60 2.65 -21.65 -4.92
N LEU A 61 1.48 -21.15 -4.51
CA LEU A 61 1.34 -19.91 -3.76
C LEU A 61 1.32 -20.20 -2.27
N THR A 62 2.47 -20.04 -1.62
CA THR A 62 2.54 -20.17 -0.17
C THR A 62 1.82 -19.01 0.54
N PRO A 63 1.29 -19.22 1.75
CA PRO A 63 0.70 -18.13 2.54
C PRO A 63 1.65 -16.95 2.75
N SER A 64 2.95 -17.19 2.90
CA SER A 64 3.96 -16.15 3.05
C SER A 64 4.09 -15.28 1.79
N GLN A 65 4.10 -15.88 0.61
CA GLN A 65 4.13 -15.14 -0.67
C GLN A 65 2.85 -14.34 -0.89
N GLN A 66 1.71 -14.88 -0.47
CA GLN A 66 0.43 -14.16 -0.54
C GLN A 66 0.46 -12.92 0.37
N ILE A 67 0.94 -13.06 1.61
CA ILE A 67 1.10 -11.91 2.53
C ILE A 67 2.03 -10.86 1.92
N GLU A 68 3.20 -11.27 1.40
CA GLU A 68 4.16 -10.36 0.79
C GLU A 68 3.58 -9.58 -0.40
N THR A 69 2.81 -10.27 -1.26
CA THR A 69 2.13 -9.65 -2.41
C THR A 69 1.15 -8.57 -1.96
N ILE A 70 0.35 -8.86 -0.93
CA ILE A 70 -0.63 -7.93 -0.36
C ILE A 70 0.07 -6.74 0.29
N GLU A 71 1.17 -6.97 1.01
CA GLU A 71 1.95 -5.91 1.62
C GLU A 71 2.53 -4.95 0.57
N ASN A 72 3.04 -5.47 -0.55
CA ASN A 72 3.52 -4.66 -1.67
C ASN A 72 2.38 -3.84 -2.30
N GLN A 73 1.21 -4.45 -2.56
CA GLN A 73 0.06 -3.74 -3.11
C GLN A 73 -0.47 -2.64 -2.16
N LEU A 74 -0.50 -2.90 -0.85
CA LEU A 74 -0.85 -1.89 0.17
C LEU A 74 0.18 -0.76 0.22
N PHE A 75 1.47 -1.09 0.11
CA PHE A 75 2.54 -0.11 0.09
C PHE A 75 2.41 0.83 -1.11
N GLU A 76 2.21 0.29 -2.31
CA GLU A 76 1.98 1.09 -3.52
C GLU A 76 0.75 1.99 -3.40
N LEU A 77 -0.33 1.49 -2.82
CA LEU A 77 -1.54 2.28 -2.61
C LEU A 77 -1.29 3.43 -1.63
N ALA A 78 -0.50 3.19 -0.58
CA ALA A 78 -0.08 4.22 0.38
C ALA A 78 0.93 5.22 -0.18
N GLU A 79 1.76 4.85 -1.17
CA GLU A 79 2.66 5.76 -1.88
C GLU A 79 1.92 6.64 -2.88
N LYS A 80 1.01 6.06 -3.68
CA LYS A 80 0.06 6.80 -4.51
C LYS A 80 -0.78 7.76 -3.64
N GLY A 81 -0.96 7.39 -2.36
CA GLY A 81 -1.36 8.20 -1.18
C GLY A 81 -0.83 9.64 -1.15
N LYS A 82 0.44 9.80 -1.49
CA LYS A 82 1.24 10.99 -1.17
C LYS A 82 1.31 12.01 -2.31
N TYR A 83 0.89 11.64 -3.52
CA TYR A 83 1.02 12.50 -4.71
C TYR A 83 0.06 13.71 -4.72
N GLY A 84 -0.90 13.79 -3.79
CA GLY A 84 -1.87 14.89 -3.69
C GLY A 84 -1.54 15.99 -2.67
N GLY A 85 -0.45 15.85 -1.89
CA GLY A 85 0.02 16.90 -0.99
C GLY A 85 1.14 17.66 -1.66
N GLY A 86 0.97 18.96 -1.92
CA GLY A 86 2.05 19.82 -2.43
C GLY A 86 3.36 19.61 -1.66
N PHE A 87 4.49 19.79 -2.37
CA PHE A 87 5.88 19.64 -1.92
C PHE A 87 6.02 19.21 -0.45
N GLU A 88 6.27 17.92 -0.20
CA GLU A 88 6.55 17.49 1.17
C GLU A 88 7.82 18.21 1.65
N ASN A 89 7.69 19.05 2.68
CA ASN A 89 8.85 19.66 3.34
C ASN A 89 9.85 18.56 3.68
N PHE A 90 11.13 18.78 3.35
CA PHE A 90 12.21 17.81 3.50
C PHE A 90 12.23 17.14 4.89
N ASP A 91 11.93 17.90 5.93
CA ASP A 91 11.83 17.42 7.31
C ASP A 91 10.72 16.37 7.51
N THR A 92 9.59 16.54 6.83
CA THR A 92 8.47 15.59 6.85
C THR A 92 8.81 14.30 6.10
N ALA A 93 9.54 14.42 4.99
CA ALA A 93 10.01 13.27 4.23
C ALA A 93 11.04 12.43 5.03
N ILE A 94 11.97 13.08 5.72
CA ILE A 94 12.93 12.40 6.62
C ILE A 94 12.21 11.73 7.80
N ALA A 95 11.25 12.42 8.42
CA ALA A 95 10.47 11.84 9.51
C ALA A 95 9.69 10.60 9.07
N LYS A 96 9.11 10.61 7.86
CA LYS A 96 8.44 9.44 7.27
C LYS A 96 9.41 8.30 6.97
N ALA A 97 10.57 8.59 6.39
CA ALA A 97 11.60 7.58 6.13
C ALA A 97 12.08 6.91 7.44
N LEU A 98 12.29 7.70 8.48
CA LEU A 98 12.69 7.20 9.80
C LEU A 98 11.59 6.34 10.45
N ASN A 99 10.32 6.73 10.29
CA ASN A 99 9.19 5.97 10.80
C ASN A 99 9.01 4.63 10.06
N MET A 100 9.17 4.61 8.73
CA MET A 100 9.13 3.37 7.95
C MET A 100 10.29 2.43 8.32
N ALA A 101 11.51 2.97 8.45
CA ALA A 101 12.67 2.19 8.90
C ALA A 101 12.48 1.64 10.32
N SER A 102 11.87 2.43 11.21
CA SER A 102 11.56 2.00 12.58
C SER A 102 10.48 0.93 12.62
N ALA A 103 9.43 1.05 11.79
CA ALA A 103 8.38 0.05 11.67
C ALA A 103 8.92 -1.27 11.07
N ALA A 104 9.76 -1.19 10.05
CA ALA A 104 10.44 -2.34 9.47
C ALA A 104 11.38 -3.02 10.49
N LYS A 105 12.19 -2.25 11.22
CA LYS A 105 13.06 -2.77 12.30
C LYS A 105 12.26 -3.44 13.41
N LYS A 106 11.11 -2.89 13.80
CA LYS A 106 10.21 -3.49 14.79
C LYS A 106 9.58 -4.80 14.28
N ARG A 107 9.24 -4.88 13.00
CA ARG A 107 8.77 -6.13 12.35
C ARG A 107 9.86 -7.20 12.30
N THR A 108 11.11 -6.84 11.97
CA THR A 108 12.26 -7.78 12.04
C THR A 108 12.52 -8.25 13.47
N SER A 109 12.28 -7.40 14.48
CA SER A 109 12.46 -7.76 15.89
C SER A 109 11.41 -8.76 16.44
N GLN A 110 10.28 -8.95 15.75
CA GLN A 110 9.22 -9.89 16.15
C GLN A 110 9.25 -11.24 15.42
N LEU A 111 10.14 -11.40 14.43
CA LEU A 111 10.32 -12.66 13.67
C LEU A 111 11.56 -13.47 14.10
N SER A 112 12.30 -13.04 15.13
CA SER A 112 13.36 -13.87 15.74
C SER A 112 12.80 -14.71 16.89
N GLY A 113 11.83 -15.55 16.56
CA GLY A 113 11.42 -16.66 17.41
C GLY A 113 12.28 -17.88 17.06
N ILE A 114 12.98 -18.40 18.07
CA ILE A 114 13.64 -19.73 18.13
C ILE A 114 15.02 -19.81 17.44
N ALA A 115 16.08 -19.58 18.24
CA ALA A 115 17.45 -19.96 17.92
C ALA A 115 17.66 -21.48 18.09
N THR A 116 17.02 -22.28 17.25
CA THR A 116 17.44 -23.66 17.00
C THR A 116 18.54 -23.64 15.96
N HIS A 117 19.78 -23.43 16.39
CA HIS A 117 20.86 -24.40 16.16
C HIS A 117 22.29 -23.84 16.25
N ILE A 118 22.98 -24.37 17.27
CA ILE A 118 24.35 -24.92 17.19
C ILE A 118 25.48 -23.88 17.15
N LYS A 119 25.68 -23.20 18.29
CA LYS A 119 27.02 -22.78 18.75
C LYS A 119 27.38 -23.29 20.15
N THR A 120 26.40 -23.74 20.94
CA THR A 120 26.60 -24.30 22.29
C THR A 120 27.03 -25.77 22.31
N LEU A 121 27.08 -26.44 21.15
CA LEU A 121 27.64 -27.79 21.02
C LEU A 121 29.16 -27.79 20.86
N ASP A 122 29.76 -26.70 20.37
CA ASP A 122 31.22 -26.50 20.32
C ASP A 122 31.80 -26.13 21.71
N GLU A 123 31.00 -25.52 22.59
CA GLU A 123 31.47 -25.13 23.93
C GLU A 123 31.49 -26.31 24.93
N LYS A 124 30.74 -27.38 24.67
CA LYS A 124 30.68 -28.57 25.54
C LYS A 124 31.51 -29.76 25.06
N MET A 125 31.88 -29.80 23.78
CA MET A 125 32.79 -30.81 23.24
C MET A 125 34.20 -30.23 23.26
N GLY A 126 34.90 -30.51 24.37
CA GLY A 126 36.21 -30.00 24.74
C GLY A 126 37.15 -29.75 23.56
N GLY A 127 37.70 -28.54 23.55
CA GLY A 127 38.50 -27.99 22.47
C GLY A 127 39.50 -28.99 21.87
N TYR A 128 39.60 -28.94 20.55
CA TYR A 128 40.80 -29.39 19.86
C TYR A 128 41.50 -28.16 19.27
N SER A 129 42.58 -27.81 19.96
CA SER A 129 43.71 -26.95 19.60
C SER A 129 43.92 -26.58 18.13
N TYR A 130 44.16 -25.28 17.92
CA TYR A 130 45.26 -24.60 17.17
C TYR A 130 46.46 -25.49 16.76
N PRO A 131 47.40 -25.15 15.83
CA PRO A 131 47.76 -23.90 15.10
C PRO A 131 47.75 -24.09 13.55
N ILE A 132 48.01 -23.13 12.66
CA ILE A 132 49.11 -22.16 12.49
C ILE A 132 48.62 -21.02 11.59
#